data_AF-A0A0R2YAQ2-F1
#
_entry.id   AF-A0A0R2YAQ2-F1
#
_cell.length_a   1.000
_cell.length_b   1.000
_cell.length_c   1.000
_cell.angle_alpha   90.00
_cell.angle_beta   90.00
_cell.angle_gamma   90.00
#
_symmetry.space_group_name_H-M   'P 1'
#
loop_
_entity.id
_entity.type
_entity.pdbx_description
1 polymer ?
#
loop_
_entity_poly.entity_id
_entity_poly.type
_entity_poly.pdbx_seq_one_letter_code
_entity_poly.pdbx_strand_id
1 'polypeptide(L)'
;MQTETTIIVIGLLIGWIATAFYLIKASQKAYARGLAKGLNGQNELHHQEAQALRHDLQNQIKLRHAAQARAKSVCTFADHELLTNVGTTLRLAVETWQAFPGTETMVSKVTKQQRDLIAFAAKMWVSAYPTQSVAEDAA
;
A
#
# COMPACT_ATOMS: atom_id res chain seq x y z
N MET A 1 -13.83 -82.35 -10.33
CA MET A 1 -13.16 -81.39 -9.41
C MET A 1 -12.93 -80.00 -10.00
N GLN A 2 -12.64 -79.83 -11.29
CA GLN A 2 -12.36 -78.49 -11.86
C GLN A 2 -13.60 -77.64 -12.19
N THR A 3 -14.75 -78.26 -12.52
CA THR A 3 -15.95 -77.52 -12.94
C THR A 3 -16.61 -76.77 -11.78
N GLU A 4 -16.66 -77.38 -10.59
CA GLU A 4 -17.25 -76.80 -9.38
C GLU A 4 -16.43 -75.61 -8.84
N THR A 5 -15.10 -75.73 -8.87
CA THR A 5 -14.18 -74.66 -8.46
C THR A 5 -14.23 -73.46 -9.42
N THR A 6 -14.42 -73.70 -10.72
CA THR A 6 -14.54 -72.62 -11.72
C THR A 6 -15.78 -71.74 -11.48
N ILE A 7 -16.92 -72.34 -11.15
CA ILE A 7 -18.17 -71.61 -10.88
C ILE A 7 -18.05 -70.73 -9.64
N ILE A 8 -17.42 -71.24 -8.57
CA ILE A 8 -17.20 -70.49 -7.32
C ILE A 8 -16.28 -69.27 -7.57
N VAL A 9 -15.20 -69.46 -8.35
CA VAL A 9 -14.27 -68.38 -8.69
C VAL A 9 -14.94 -67.28 -9.51
N ILE A 10 -15.82 -67.64 -10.47
CA ILE A 10 -16.58 -66.68 -11.27
C ILE A 10 -17.55 -65.88 -10.39
N GLY A 11 -18.29 -66.55 -9.49
CA GLY A 11 -19.20 -65.87 -8.56
C GLY A 11 -18.48 -64.90 -7.63
N LEU A 12 -17.30 -65.28 -7.14
CA LEU A 12 -16.46 -64.41 -6.31
C LEU A 12 -15.98 -63.17 -7.09
N LEU A 13 -15.50 -63.36 -8.33
CA LEU A 13 -15.06 -62.26 -9.20
C LEU A 13 -16.17 -61.25 -9.46
N ILE A 14 -17.39 -61.71 -9.75
CA ILE A 14 -18.54 -60.83 -9.97
C ILE A 14 -18.86 -60.04 -8.69
N GLY A 15 -18.79 -60.67 -7.52
CA GLY A 15 -18.98 -60.02 -6.23
C GLY A 15 -17.95 -58.91 -5.97
N TRP A 16 -16.67 -59.15 -6.28
CA TRP A 16 -15.61 -58.14 -6.15
C TRP A 16 -15.80 -56.97 -7.11
N ILE A 17 -16.19 -57.24 -8.36
CA ILE A 17 -16.46 -56.20 -9.36
C ILE A 17 -17.65 -55.33 -8.93
N ALA A 18 -18.74 -55.93 -8.44
CA ALA A 18 -19.90 -55.19 -7.95
C ALA A 18 -19.56 -54.32 -6.73
N THR A 19 -18.76 -54.86 -5.81
CA THR A 19 -18.31 -54.13 -4.61
C THR A 19 -17.39 -52.97 -4.98
N ALA A 20 -16.45 -53.18 -5.89
CA ALA A 20 -15.57 -52.14 -6.41
C ALA A 20 -16.35 -51.03 -7.13
N PHE A 21 -17.33 -51.39 -7.97
CA PHE A 21 -18.19 -50.44 -8.65
C PHE A 21 -18.97 -49.56 -7.66
N TYR A 22 -19.51 -50.16 -6.59
CA TYR A 22 -20.23 -49.42 -5.57
C TYR A 22 -19.31 -48.48 -4.77
N LEU A 23 -18.10 -48.94 -4.43
CA LEU A 23 -17.08 -48.14 -3.73
C LEU A 23 -16.62 -46.94 -4.56
N ILE A 24 -16.39 -47.11 -5.87
CA ILE A 24 -15.99 -46.02 -6.77
C ILE A 24 -17.12 -44.97 -6.85
N LYS A 25 -18.37 -45.41 -6.99
CA LYS A 25 -19.52 -44.50 -7.05
C LYS A 25 -19.72 -43.72 -5.73
N ALA A 26 -19.51 -44.40 -4.60
CA ALA A 26 -19.59 -43.76 -3.28
C ALA A 26 -18.43 -42.77 -3.05
N SER A 27 -17.22 -43.13 -3.45
CA SER A 27 -16.04 -42.28 -3.29
C SER A 27 -16.15 -41.01 -4.15
N GLN A 28 -16.53 -41.13 -5.42
CA GLN A 28 -16.76 -39.97 -6.30
C GLN A 28 -17.75 -38.97 -5.70
N LYS A 29 -18.85 -39.47 -5.12
CA LYS A 29 -19.86 -38.63 -4.47
C LYS A 29 -19.30 -37.91 -3.23
N ALA A 30 -18.46 -38.59 -2.45
CA ALA A 30 -17.81 -38.00 -1.28
C ALA A 30 -16.74 -36.95 -1.69
N TYR A 31 -15.91 -37.27 -2.68
CA TYR A 31 -14.90 -36.36 -3.22
C TYR A 31 -15.52 -35.11 -3.83
N ALA A 32 -16.59 -35.23 -4.62
CA ALA A 32 -17.29 -34.08 -5.20
C ALA A 32 -17.81 -33.12 -4.11
N ARG A 33 -18.34 -33.66 -3.00
CA ARG A 33 -18.80 -32.84 -1.86
C ARG A 33 -17.63 -32.21 -1.10
N GLY A 34 -16.54 -32.95 -0.89
CA GLY A 34 -15.34 -32.43 -0.22
C GLY A 34 -14.68 -31.31 -1.02
N LEU A 35 -14.57 -31.48 -2.34
CA LEU A 35 -13.99 -30.51 -3.24
C LEU A 35 -14.86 -29.25 -3.33
N ALA A 36 -16.18 -29.38 -3.50
CA ALA A 36 -17.09 -28.23 -3.53
C ALA A 36 -17.08 -27.43 -2.21
N LYS A 37 -17.02 -28.10 -1.06
CA LYS A 37 -16.88 -27.43 0.24
C LYS A 37 -15.52 -26.74 0.39
N GLY A 38 -14.44 -27.36 -0.08
CA GLY A 38 -13.10 -26.77 -0.07
C GLY A 38 -13.00 -25.52 -0.94
N LEU A 39 -13.52 -25.57 -2.17
CA LEU A 39 -13.55 -24.43 -3.08
C LEU A 39 -14.43 -23.29 -2.54
N ASN A 40 -15.63 -23.60 -2.04
CA ASN A 40 -16.50 -22.56 -1.47
C ASN A 40 -15.88 -21.93 -0.22
N GLY A 41 -15.27 -22.73 0.66
CA GLY A 41 -14.62 -22.22 1.87
C GLY A 41 -13.42 -21.30 1.56
N GLN A 42 -12.58 -21.65 0.58
CA GLN A 42 -11.50 -20.77 0.15
C GLN A 42 -12.04 -19.50 -0.51
N ASN A 43 -13.08 -19.61 -1.35
CA ASN A 43 -13.66 -18.46 -2.04
C ASN A 43 -14.32 -17.47 -1.04
N GLU A 44 -15.00 -17.99 -0.02
CA GLU A 44 -15.58 -17.18 1.07
C GLU A 44 -14.48 -16.46 1.88
N LEU A 45 -13.38 -17.15 2.19
CA LEU A 45 -12.25 -16.57 2.90
C LEU A 45 -11.58 -15.44 2.09
N HIS A 46 -11.35 -15.66 0.80
CA HIS A 46 -10.80 -14.64 -0.10
C HIS A 46 -11.73 -13.44 -0.27
N HIS A 47 -13.05 -13.68 -0.33
CA HIS A 47 -14.02 -12.59 -0.37
C HIS A 47 -14.00 -11.76 0.92
N GLN A 48 -13.88 -12.41 2.08
CA GLN A 48 -13.83 -11.75 3.37
C GLN A 48 -12.55 -10.91 3.53
N GLU A 49 -11.41 -11.45 3.12
CA GLU A 49 -10.12 -10.75 3.16
C GLU A 49 -10.11 -9.55 2.20
N ALA A 50 -10.62 -9.73 0.96
CA ALA A 50 -10.71 -8.64 0.00
C ALA A 50 -11.62 -7.50 0.50
N GLN A 51 -12.72 -7.82 1.20
CA GLN A 51 -13.59 -6.82 1.80
C GLN A 51 -12.91 -6.10 2.97
N ALA A 52 -12.21 -6.83 3.83
CA ALA A 52 -11.46 -6.26 4.95
C ALA A 52 -10.36 -5.31 4.47
N LEU A 53 -9.57 -5.72 3.47
CA LEU A 53 -8.55 -4.88 2.84
C LEU A 53 -9.14 -3.63 2.19
N ARG A 54 -10.30 -3.77 1.52
CA ARG A 54 -10.99 -2.65 0.90
C ARG A 54 -11.50 -1.65 1.94
N HIS A 55 -12.00 -2.13 3.08
CA HIS A 55 -12.38 -1.29 4.21
C HIS A 55 -11.17 -0.57 4.83
N ASP A 56 -10.04 -1.27 5.00
CA ASP A 56 -8.83 -0.66 5.54
C ASP A 56 -8.29 0.44 4.62
N LEU A 57 -8.21 0.18 3.30
CA LEU A 57 -7.81 1.19 2.33
C LEU A 57 -8.72 2.43 2.37
N GLN A 58 -10.05 2.23 2.44
CA GLN A 58 -10.97 3.35 2.57
C GLN A 58 -10.76 4.13 3.87
N ASN A 59 -10.45 3.44 4.96
CA ASN A 59 -10.16 4.08 6.24
C ASN A 59 -8.87 4.91 6.16
N GLN A 60 -7.79 4.35 5.60
CA GLN A 60 -6.54 5.08 5.38
C GLN A 60 -6.73 6.29 4.46
N ILE A 61 -7.53 6.16 3.40
CA ILE A 61 -7.85 7.27 2.51
C ILE A 61 -8.59 8.37 3.29
N LYS A 62 -9.59 8.03 4.11
CA LYS A 62 -10.30 9.01 4.96
C LYS A 62 -9.36 9.71 5.94
N LEU A 63 -8.48 8.96 6.59
CA LEU A 63 -7.49 9.52 7.52
C LEU A 63 -6.53 10.47 6.80
N ARG A 64 -6.02 10.08 5.62
CA ARG A 64 -5.19 10.95 4.77
C ARG A 64 -5.94 12.19 4.32
N HIS A 65 -7.19 12.06 3.89
CA HIS A 65 -8.00 13.21 3.49
C HIS A 65 -8.32 14.13 4.67
N ALA A 66 -8.56 13.60 5.87
CA ALA A 66 -8.76 14.40 7.07
C ALA A 66 -7.48 15.12 7.51
N ALA A 67 -6.33 14.43 7.44
CA ALA A 67 -5.02 15.03 7.67
C ALA A 67 -4.70 16.10 6.61
N GLN A 68 -5.00 15.84 5.34
CA GLN A 68 -4.77 16.75 4.23
C GLN A 68 -5.79 17.90 4.20
N ALA A 69 -7.02 17.71 4.68
CA ALA A 69 -7.99 18.78 4.88
C ALA A 69 -7.58 19.68 6.04
N ARG A 70 -7.01 19.11 7.11
CA ARG A 70 -6.34 19.89 8.16
C ARG A 70 -5.10 20.63 7.62
N ALA A 71 -4.31 19.99 6.76
CA ALA A 71 -3.12 20.57 6.14
C ALA A 71 -3.40 21.57 5.01
N LYS A 72 -4.59 21.50 4.38
CA LYS A 72 -5.06 22.40 3.30
C LYS A 72 -5.23 23.86 3.73
N SER A 73 -4.85 24.21 4.96
CA SER A 73 -5.00 25.55 5.51
C SER A 73 -3.68 26.28 5.81
N VAL A 74 -2.49 25.78 5.45
CA VAL A 74 -1.25 26.45 5.92
C VAL A 74 -0.23 26.84 4.85
N CYS A 75 -0.03 26.11 3.75
CA CYS A 75 0.93 26.55 2.72
C CYS A 75 0.77 25.74 1.42
N THR A 76 0.59 26.43 0.30
CA THR A 76 0.44 25.85 -1.04
C THR A 76 1.79 25.82 -1.76
N PHE A 77 1.97 24.97 -2.78
CA PHE A 77 3.19 24.98 -3.62
C PHE A 77 3.52 26.38 -4.19
N ALA A 78 2.48 27.16 -4.53
CA ALA A 78 2.62 28.55 -4.96
C ALA A 78 3.25 29.47 -3.88
N ASP A 79 2.97 29.19 -2.60
CA ASP A 79 3.54 29.97 -1.48
C ASP A 79 5.04 29.65 -1.28
N HIS A 80 5.43 28.39 -1.52
CA HIS A 80 6.85 28.02 -1.55
C HIS A 80 7.59 28.72 -2.70
N GLU A 81 7.02 28.68 -3.90
CA GLU A 81 7.62 29.32 -5.09
C GLU A 81 7.80 30.83 -4.86
N LEU A 82 6.78 31.49 -4.29
CA LEU A 82 6.82 32.90 -3.92
C LEU A 82 7.92 33.20 -2.90
N LEU A 83 8.05 32.39 -1.84
CA LEU A 83 9.09 32.58 -0.83
C LEU A 83 10.51 32.37 -1.39
N THR A 84 10.70 31.41 -2.30
CA THR A 84 11.99 31.24 -2.98
C THR A 84 12.33 32.44 -3.87
N ASN A 85 11.34 32.98 -4.58
CA ASN A 85 11.54 34.12 -5.47
C ASN A 85 11.79 35.43 -4.69
N VAL A 86 11.14 35.58 -3.53
CA VAL A 86 11.43 36.67 -2.59
C VAL A 86 12.84 36.52 -2.02
N GLY A 87 13.26 35.31 -1.65
CA GLY A 87 14.61 35.02 -1.17
C GLY A 87 15.71 35.32 -2.18
N THR A 88 15.50 35.02 -3.46
CA THR A 88 16.45 35.37 -4.55
C THR A 88 16.51 36.87 -4.80
N THR A 89 15.36 37.56 -4.75
CA THR A 89 15.28 39.02 -4.91
C THR A 89 15.96 39.76 -3.75
N LEU A 90 15.76 39.30 -2.51
CA LEU A 90 16.46 39.83 -1.34
C LEU A 90 17.97 39.64 -1.45
N ARG A 91 18.44 38.54 -2.02
CA ARG A 91 19.88 38.31 -2.28
C ARG A 91 20.46 39.37 -3.21
N LEU A 92 19.78 39.64 -4.33
CA LEU A 92 20.17 40.68 -5.29
C LEU A 92 20.18 42.08 -4.65
N ALA A 93 19.22 42.36 -3.77
CA ALA A 93 19.17 43.62 -3.03
C ALA A 93 20.34 43.76 -2.04
N VAL A 94 20.73 42.68 -1.36
CA VAL A 94 21.93 42.66 -0.48
C VAL A 94 23.20 42.94 -1.28
N GLU A 95 23.39 42.27 -2.41
CA GLU A 95 24.56 42.48 -3.29
C GLU A 95 24.62 43.92 -3.81
N THR A 96 23.46 44.49 -4.16
CA THR A 96 23.36 45.88 -4.63
C THR A 96 23.69 46.87 -3.52
N TRP A 97 23.18 46.68 -2.31
CA TRP A 97 23.42 47.60 -1.20
C TRP A 97 24.85 47.51 -0.65
N GLN A 98 25.48 46.33 -0.72
CA GLN A 98 26.90 46.17 -0.39
C GLN A 98 27.83 47.03 -1.27
N ALA A 99 27.40 47.37 -2.49
CA ALA A 99 28.16 48.25 -3.38
C ALA A 99 28.11 49.75 -2.99
N PHE A 100 27.24 50.15 -2.04
CA PHE A 100 27.09 51.54 -1.59
C PHE A 100 27.65 51.74 -0.17
N PRO A 101 28.64 52.63 0.02
CA PRO A 101 29.19 52.91 1.36
C PRO A 101 28.14 53.61 2.26
N GLY A 102 28.00 53.15 3.51
CA GLY A 102 27.05 53.68 4.50
C GLY A 102 25.76 52.86 4.70
N THR A 103 25.58 51.75 3.98
CA THR A 103 24.38 50.88 4.06
C THR A 103 24.56 49.63 4.92
N GLU A 104 25.67 49.51 5.66
CA GLU A 104 26.10 48.31 6.39
C GLU A 104 25.05 47.79 7.40
N THR A 105 24.34 48.71 8.06
CA THR A 105 23.25 48.39 8.98
C THR A 105 21.99 47.87 8.26
N MET A 106 21.78 48.25 7.00
CA MET A 106 20.67 47.78 6.18
C MET A 106 21.00 46.42 5.54
N VAL A 107 22.23 46.25 5.07
CA VAL A 107 22.80 44.99 4.57
C VAL A 107 22.71 43.89 5.63
N SER A 108 23.10 44.19 6.88
CA SER A 108 23.03 43.21 7.98
C SER A 108 21.59 42.79 8.32
N LYS A 109 20.64 43.73 8.33
CA LYS A 109 19.21 43.44 8.56
C LYS A 109 18.61 42.59 7.45
N VAL A 110 18.87 42.92 6.19
CA VAL A 110 18.35 42.16 5.05
C VAL A 110 18.99 40.79 4.95
N THR A 111 20.30 40.66 5.21
CA THR A 111 20.97 39.35 5.28
C THR A 111 20.37 38.45 6.37
N LYS A 112 19.96 39.03 7.51
CA LYS A 112 19.27 38.29 8.56
C LYS A 112 17.88 37.84 8.10
N GLN A 113 17.09 38.75 7.53
CA GLN A 113 15.77 38.43 6.99
C GLN A 113 15.83 37.36 5.90
N GLN A 114 16.81 37.44 5.01
CA GLN A 114 17.04 36.44 3.97
C GLN A 114 17.32 35.05 4.56
N ARG A 115 18.19 34.96 5.58
CA ARG A 115 18.49 33.68 6.24
C ARG A 115 17.27 33.09 6.95
N ASP A 116 16.51 33.92 7.66
CA ASP A 116 15.31 33.47 8.36
C ASP A 116 14.23 32.98 7.36
N LEU A 117 14.09 33.65 6.21
CA LEU A 117 13.17 33.27 5.15
C LEU A 117 13.56 31.94 4.48
N ILE A 118 14.85 31.73 4.20
CA ILE A 118 15.37 30.49 3.62
C ILE A 118 15.21 29.33 4.61
N ALA A 119 15.50 29.54 5.89
CA ALA A 119 15.30 28.54 6.94
C ALA A 119 13.83 28.16 7.09
N PHE A 120 12.93 29.14 7.00
CA PHE A 120 11.48 28.90 7.02
C PHE A 120 11.04 28.10 5.79
N ALA A 121 11.46 28.48 4.58
CA ALA A 121 11.15 27.74 3.35
C ALA A 121 11.65 26.28 3.40
N ALA A 122 12.87 26.06 3.89
CA ALA A 122 13.44 24.71 4.06
C ALA A 122 12.64 23.88 5.10
N LYS A 123 12.25 24.49 6.22
CA LYS A 123 11.41 23.83 7.23
C LYS A 123 10.03 23.47 6.66
N MET A 124 9.47 24.33 5.82
CA MET A 124 8.22 24.04 5.11
C MET A 124 8.36 22.88 4.13
N TRP A 125 9.45 22.81 3.36
CA TRP A 125 9.73 21.70 2.45
C TRP A 125 9.78 20.35 3.19
N VAL A 126 10.47 20.29 4.33
CA VAL A 126 10.55 19.09 5.18
C VAL A 126 9.18 18.70 5.76
N SER A 127 8.35 19.68 6.11
CA SER A 127 6.99 19.39 6.60
C SER A 127 6.01 18.97 5.49
N ALA A 128 6.22 19.41 4.25
CA ALA A 128 5.39 19.09 3.10
C ALA A 128 5.76 17.72 2.47
N TYR A 129 7.03 17.30 2.60
CA TYR A 129 7.53 16.00 2.17
C TYR A 129 8.24 15.32 3.35
N PRO A 130 7.49 14.67 4.28
CA PRO A 130 8.12 13.73 5.17
C PRO A 130 8.75 12.65 4.28
N THR A 131 10.08 12.54 4.36
CA THR A 131 10.85 11.47 3.73
C THR A 131 10.09 10.17 3.91
N GLN A 132 9.60 9.65 2.78
CA GLN A 132 9.15 8.28 2.64
C GLN A 132 10.27 7.44 3.27
N SER A 133 9.99 6.90 4.45
CA SER A 133 10.96 6.12 5.21
C SER A 133 11.42 5.00 4.30
N VAL A 134 12.67 5.11 3.84
CA VAL A 134 13.44 4.02 3.25
C VAL A 134 13.56 2.97 4.35
N ALA A 135 12.53 2.13 4.43
CA ALA A 135 12.42 0.99 5.32
C ALA A 135 11.93 -0.19 4.48
N GLU A 136 12.56 -0.43 3.32
CA GLU A 136 12.27 -1.62 2.52
C GLU A 136 13.38 -1.96 1.50
N ASP A 137 14.65 -1.71 1.83
CA ASP A 137 15.78 -2.23 1.04
C ASP A 137 16.86 -2.81 1.99
N ALA A 138 16.42 -3.76 2.82
CA ALA A 138 17.31 -4.65 3.55
C ALA A 138 16.62 -6.01 3.74
N ALA A 139 16.56 -6.80 2.67
CA ALA A 139 16.32 -8.25 2.72
C ALA A 139 17.11 -8.92 1.59
#